data_AF-A4BVW0-F1
#
_entry.id   AF-A4BVW0-F1
#
_cell.length_a   1.000
_cell.length_b   1.000
_cell.length_c   1.000
_cell.angle_alpha   90.00
_cell.angle_beta   90.00
_cell.angle_gamma   90.00
#
_symmetry.space_group_name_H-M   'P 1'
#
loop_
_entity.id
_entity.type
_entity.pdbx_description
1 polymer ?
#
loop_
_entity_poly.entity_id
_entity_poly.type
_entity_poly.pdbx_seq_one_letter_code
_entity_poly.pdbx_strand_id
1 'polypeptide(L)'
;MKKTPNINPESQDVAELQAMVKELLALQKHSESQWKQERQSLLEQLKLAFDRQFAKRSEALKPYDESQGDLFNEAECEAAKEEEVEVTTTTTTTTKKRGKRKPLPKTLPREVIELDLDDHEKQCACCNHDLHKIGEDSSEKLEFSPAVLKVLEYVRPKYACRQCEQTEDSNHIVQKPAPQSIIPKSFATESLLANIILGQIPVRDATLP
;
A
#
# COMPACT_ATOMS: atom_id res chain seq x y z
N MET A 1 -40.87 -27.64 44.97
CA MET A 1 -40.17 -27.28 46.23
C MET A 1 -38.78 -27.89 46.17
N LYS A 2 -37.75 -27.06 45.94
CA LYS A 2 -36.36 -27.50 45.80
C LYS A 2 -35.83 -27.76 47.22
N LYS A 3 -35.55 -29.02 47.56
CA LYS A 3 -34.84 -29.36 48.80
C LYS A 3 -33.44 -28.77 48.70
N THR A 4 -33.17 -27.72 49.46
CA THR A 4 -31.81 -27.26 49.72
C THR A 4 -31.11 -28.34 50.54
N PRO A 5 -29.96 -28.86 50.09
CA PRO A 5 -29.17 -29.74 50.95
C PRO A 5 -28.69 -28.95 52.17
N ASN A 6 -29.00 -29.47 53.35
CA ASN A 6 -28.56 -28.95 54.63
C ASN A 6 -27.05 -29.17 54.73
N ILE A 7 -26.27 -28.09 54.66
CA ILE A 7 -24.81 -28.14 54.71
C ILE A 7 -24.40 -27.98 56.18
N ASN A 8 -24.05 -29.10 56.81
CA ASN A 8 -23.34 -29.13 58.07
C ASN A 8 -21.82 -29.08 57.77
N PRO A 9 -21.07 -28.07 58.24
CA PRO A 9 -19.68 -27.85 57.85
C PRO A 9 -18.65 -28.84 58.45
N GLU A 10 -19.06 -29.79 59.29
CA GLU A 10 -18.15 -30.69 60.02
C GLU A 10 -18.21 -32.17 59.58
N SER A 11 -19.10 -32.55 58.66
CA SER A 11 -19.26 -33.95 58.21
C SER A 11 -19.06 -34.12 56.71
N GLN A 12 -18.10 -33.39 56.13
CA GLN A 12 -17.67 -33.62 54.76
C GLN A 12 -16.58 -34.68 54.77
N ASP A 13 -16.90 -35.89 54.34
CA ASP A 13 -15.89 -36.93 54.13
C ASP A 13 -14.83 -36.39 53.16
N VAL A 14 -13.61 -36.22 53.67
CA VAL A 14 -12.49 -35.59 52.94
C VAL A 14 -12.23 -36.30 51.60
N ALA A 15 -12.53 -37.59 51.52
CA ALA A 15 -12.43 -38.39 50.30
C ALA A 15 -13.46 -37.97 49.22
N GLU A 16 -14.69 -37.63 49.59
CA GLU A 16 -15.74 -37.21 48.65
C GLU A 16 -15.43 -35.82 48.09
N LEU A 17 -14.95 -34.89 48.92
CA LEU A 17 -14.46 -33.58 48.46
C LEU A 17 -13.26 -33.73 47.51
N GLN A 18 -12.31 -34.61 47.83
CA GLN A 18 -11.16 -34.87 46.95
C GLN A 18 -11.58 -35.48 45.61
N ALA A 19 -12.61 -36.34 45.59
CA ALA A 19 -13.16 -36.89 44.36
C ALA A 19 -13.83 -35.78 43.52
N MET A 20 -14.66 -34.94 44.14
CA MET A 20 -15.34 -33.85 43.46
C MET A 20 -14.36 -32.79 42.91
N VAL A 21 -13.28 -32.46 43.64
CA VAL A 21 -12.24 -31.54 43.13
C VAL A 21 -11.50 -32.16 41.93
N LYS A 22 -11.21 -33.47 41.94
CA LYS A 22 -10.59 -34.15 40.79
C LYS A 22 -11.48 -34.13 39.56
N GLU A 23 -12.79 -34.34 39.72
CA GLU A 23 -13.76 -34.24 38.63
C GLU A 23 -13.84 -32.82 38.07
N LEU A 24 -13.91 -31.80 38.93
CA LEU A 24 -13.90 -30.39 38.49
C LEU A 24 -12.63 -30.02 37.72
N LEU A 25 -11.46 -30.49 38.17
CA LEU A 25 -10.19 -30.27 37.47
C LEU A 25 -10.15 -31.01 36.11
N ALA A 26 -10.75 -32.19 36.02
CA ALA A 26 -10.86 -32.92 34.76
C ALA A 26 -11.76 -32.15 33.78
N LEU A 27 -12.94 -31.69 34.22
CA LEU A 27 -13.84 -30.87 33.41
C LEU A 27 -13.18 -29.57 32.97
N GLN A 28 -12.44 -28.92 33.86
CA GLN A 28 -11.70 -27.71 33.52
C GLN A 28 -10.66 -27.98 32.43
N LYS A 29 -9.86 -29.06 32.55
CA LYS A 29 -8.90 -29.46 31.52
C LYS A 29 -9.55 -29.77 30.18
N HIS A 30 -10.72 -30.42 30.19
CA HIS A 30 -11.49 -30.68 28.97
C HIS A 30 -11.99 -29.39 28.34
N SER A 31 -12.48 -28.43 29.13
CA SER A 31 -12.88 -27.12 28.61
C SER A 31 -11.70 -26.36 28.02
N GLU A 32 -10.54 -26.36 28.71
CA GLU A 32 -9.33 -25.70 28.22
C GLU A 32 -8.80 -26.31 26.92
N SER A 33 -8.92 -27.64 26.74
CA SER A 33 -8.51 -28.27 25.49
C SER A 33 -9.46 -27.91 24.34
N GLN A 34 -10.77 -27.85 24.59
CA GLN A 34 -11.76 -27.40 23.61
C GLN A 34 -11.48 -25.95 23.17
N TRP A 35 -11.29 -25.03 24.13
CA TRP A 35 -10.97 -23.63 23.83
C TRP A 35 -9.66 -23.47 23.06
N LYS A 36 -8.65 -24.29 23.34
CA LYS A 36 -7.38 -24.29 22.60
C LYS A 36 -7.56 -24.74 21.15
N GLN A 37 -8.37 -25.78 20.91
CA GLN A 37 -8.67 -26.28 19.57
C GLN A 37 -9.47 -25.26 18.75
N GLU A 38 -10.50 -24.66 19.35
CA GLU A 38 -11.29 -23.60 18.70
C GLU A 38 -10.43 -22.40 18.35
N ARG A 39 -9.57 -21.95 19.28
CA ARG A 39 -8.62 -20.86 19.03
C ARG A 39 -7.68 -21.18 17.87
N GLN A 40 -7.16 -22.40 17.79
CA GLN A 40 -6.27 -22.82 16.69
C GLN A 40 -7.02 -22.80 15.35
N SER A 41 -8.23 -23.36 15.30
CA SER A 41 -9.08 -23.36 14.10
C SER A 41 -9.40 -21.94 13.62
N LEU A 42 -9.76 -21.03 14.54
CA LEU A 42 -10.03 -19.62 14.22
C LEU A 42 -8.79 -18.89 13.71
N LEU A 43 -7.62 -19.15 14.30
CA LEU A 43 -6.35 -18.57 13.83
C LEU A 43 -5.99 -19.04 12.42
N GLU A 44 -6.22 -20.32 12.12
CA GLU A 44 -6.02 -20.88 10.79
C GLU A 44 -6.98 -20.25 9.76
N GLN A 45 -8.27 -20.14 10.09
CA GLN A 45 -9.24 -19.47 9.24
C GLN A 45 -8.88 -18.01 8.98
N LEU A 46 -8.42 -17.28 10.00
CA LEU A 46 -7.95 -15.91 9.84
C LEU A 46 -6.74 -15.84 8.92
N LYS A 47 -5.77 -16.74 9.12
CA LYS A 47 -4.58 -16.80 8.26
C LYS A 47 -4.97 -17.03 6.80
N LEU A 48 -5.85 -18.00 6.53
CA LEU A 48 -6.37 -18.26 5.18
C LEU A 48 -7.13 -17.06 4.59
N ALA A 49 -7.88 -16.32 5.41
CA ALA A 49 -8.58 -15.12 4.98
C ALA A 49 -7.60 -13.98 4.63
N PHE A 50 -6.58 -13.77 5.47
CA PHE A 50 -5.50 -12.81 5.20
C PHE A 50 -4.71 -13.20 3.95
N ASP A 51 -4.39 -14.48 3.77
CA ASP A 51 -3.71 -14.96 2.57
C ASP A 51 -4.60 -14.74 1.33
N ARG A 52 -5.89 -15.03 1.37
CA ARG A 52 -6.81 -14.75 0.25
C ARG A 52 -6.91 -13.26 -0.11
N GLN A 53 -6.92 -12.38 0.89
CA GLN A 53 -7.09 -10.93 0.67
C GLN A 53 -5.78 -10.23 0.31
N PHE A 54 -4.66 -10.66 0.91
CA PHE A 54 -3.40 -9.92 0.90
C PHE A 54 -2.18 -10.73 0.43
N ALA A 55 -2.29 -12.05 0.24
CA ALA A 55 -1.21 -12.78 -0.42
C ALA A 55 -1.00 -12.20 -1.82
N LYS A 56 0.27 -12.13 -2.21
CA LYS A 56 0.64 -11.71 -3.56
C LYS A 56 -0.08 -12.64 -4.54
N ARG A 57 -0.84 -12.09 -5.48
CA ARG A 57 -1.35 -12.78 -6.69
C ARG A 57 -0.24 -13.35 -7.60
N SER A 58 0.98 -13.55 -7.08
CA SER A 58 2.10 -14.21 -7.75
C SER A 58 1.99 -15.73 -7.71
N GLU A 59 1.03 -16.29 -6.97
CA GLU A 59 0.53 -17.66 -7.16
C GLU A 59 -0.72 -17.69 -8.06
N ALA A 60 -0.85 -16.74 -9.00
CA ALA A 60 -1.51 -17.13 -10.24
C ALA A 60 -0.70 -18.33 -10.73
N LEU A 61 -1.31 -19.53 -10.61
CA LEU A 61 -0.75 -20.82 -11.00
C LEU A 61 0.08 -20.58 -12.26
N LYS A 62 1.42 -20.64 -12.13
CA LYS A 62 2.26 -20.60 -13.32
C LYS A 62 1.75 -21.73 -14.22
N PRO A 63 1.68 -21.55 -15.55
CA PRO A 63 1.45 -22.68 -16.44
C PRO A 63 2.36 -23.82 -15.99
N TYR A 64 1.73 -24.99 -15.79
CA TYR A 64 2.32 -26.25 -15.36
C TYR A 64 3.84 -26.31 -15.62
N ASP A 65 4.62 -26.19 -14.54
CA ASP A 65 6.07 -26.28 -14.58
C ASP A 65 6.41 -27.75 -14.28
N GLU A 66 6.74 -28.50 -15.32
CA GLU A 66 7.09 -29.94 -15.29
C GLU A 66 8.16 -30.26 -14.23
N SER A 67 8.96 -29.27 -13.81
CA SER A 67 10.02 -29.43 -12.82
C SER A 67 9.54 -29.62 -11.36
N GLN A 68 8.30 -29.25 -11.02
CA GLN A 68 7.75 -29.42 -9.67
C GLN A 68 6.48 -30.29 -9.60
N GLY A 69 5.91 -30.67 -10.75
CA GLY A 69 4.65 -31.43 -10.84
C GLY A 69 4.77 -32.91 -10.47
N ASP A 70 5.97 -33.48 -10.48
CA ASP A 70 6.19 -34.94 -10.43
C ASP A 70 6.66 -35.48 -9.07
N LEU A 71 6.42 -34.75 -7.96
CA LEU A 71 6.73 -35.28 -6.62
C LEU A 71 5.90 -36.51 -6.22
N PHE A 72 4.88 -36.87 -7.00
CA PHE A 72 4.00 -38.02 -6.75
C PHE A 72 3.76 -38.91 -7.98
N ASN A 73 4.46 -38.70 -9.10
CA ASN A 73 4.23 -39.44 -10.36
C ASN A 73 5.40 -40.36 -10.78
N GLU A 74 6.09 -40.95 -9.79
CA GLU A 74 7.30 -41.76 -10.03
C GLU A 74 7.05 -42.96 -10.97
N ALA A 75 5.84 -43.53 -10.94
CA ALA A 75 5.48 -44.73 -11.72
C ALA A 75 5.23 -44.46 -13.21
N GLU A 76 4.74 -43.28 -13.61
CA GLU A 76 4.58 -42.93 -15.03
C GLU A 76 5.90 -42.42 -15.65
N CYS A 77 6.75 -41.76 -14.85
CA CYS A 77 8.06 -41.27 -15.31
C CYS A 77 9.04 -42.39 -15.70
N GLU A 78 8.96 -43.59 -15.11
CA GLU A 78 9.82 -44.72 -15.52
C GLU A 78 9.46 -45.29 -16.89
N ALA A 79 8.22 -45.09 -17.37
CA ALA A 79 7.80 -45.53 -18.68
C ALA A 79 8.19 -44.57 -19.82
N ALA A 80 8.57 -43.33 -19.50
CA ALA A 80 8.83 -42.26 -20.48
C ALA A 80 10.32 -41.94 -20.71
N LYS A 81 11.25 -42.60 -20.01
CA LYS A 81 12.69 -42.26 -19.97
C LYS A 81 13.52 -42.66 -21.21
N GLU A 82 12.93 -43.14 -22.30
CA GLU A 82 13.71 -43.65 -23.44
C GLU A 82 14.12 -42.59 -24.47
N GLU A 83 13.63 -41.34 -24.43
CA GLU A 83 14.03 -40.33 -25.43
C GLU A 83 14.24 -38.92 -24.83
N GLU A 84 15.21 -38.20 -25.41
CA GLU A 84 15.51 -36.76 -25.32
C GLU A 84 16.56 -36.33 -24.27
N VAL A 85 17.84 -36.12 -24.63
CA VAL A 85 18.50 -35.02 -25.39
C VAL A 85 18.65 -33.72 -24.59
N GLU A 86 19.92 -33.37 -24.33
CA GLU A 86 20.39 -32.22 -23.57
C GLU A 86 20.00 -30.87 -24.19
N VAL A 87 19.41 -29.97 -23.38
CA VAL A 87 19.40 -28.53 -23.66
C VAL A 87 19.86 -27.75 -22.45
N THR A 88 21.05 -27.19 -22.56
CA THR A 88 21.67 -26.30 -21.56
C THR A 88 21.00 -24.92 -21.61
N THR A 89 20.17 -24.60 -20.62
CA THR A 89 19.58 -23.26 -20.47
C THR A 89 20.49 -22.35 -19.65
N THR A 90 21.16 -21.40 -20.33
CA THR A 90 21.90 -20.31 -19.69
C THR A 90 20.92 -19.27 -19.12
N THR A 91 20.92 -19.10 -17.80
CA THR A 91 20.10 -18.13 -17.06
C THR A 91 20.77 -16.75 -17.06
N THR A 92 20.41 -15.89 -18.02
CA THR A 92 20.81 -14.47 -17.97
C THR A 92 19.84 -13.66 -17.10
N THR A 93 20.33 -13.22 -15.93
CA THR A 93 19.61 -12.33 -15.01
C THR A 93 19.64 -10.88 -15.52
N THR A 94 18.67 -10.50 -16.35
CA THR A 94 18.51 -9.09 -16.74
C THR A 94 17.88 -8.29 -15.60
N THR A 95 18.63 -7.34 -15.02
CA THR A 95 18.12 -6.37 -14.07
C THR A 95 17.10 -5.44 -14.77
N LYS A 96 15.82 -5.54 -14.39
CA LYS A 96 14.75 -4.69 -14.93
C LYS A 96 15.04 -3.22 -14.58
N LYS A 97 15.38 -2.40 -15.57
CA LYS A 97 15.49 -0.93 -15.42
C LYS A 97 14.13 -0.39 -14.98
N ARG A 98 14.10 0.42 -13.92
CA ARG A 98 12.88 1.11 -13.46
C ARG A 98 12.32 1.96 -14.60
N GLY A 99 11.07 1.72 -14.98
CA GLY A 99 10.41 2.45 -16.07
C GLY A 99 10.32 3.95 -15.76
N LYS A 100 10.67 4.79 -16.75
CA LYS A 100 10.40 6.23 -16.69
C LYS A 100 8.89 6.44 -16.78
N ARG A 101 8.34 7.34 -15.96
CA ARG A 101 6.92 7.70 -16.04
C ARG A 101 6.64 8.37 -17.37
N LYS A 102 5.57 7.94 -18.05
CA LYS A 102 5.12 8.57 -19.29
C LYS A 102 4.44 9.90 -18.96
N PRO A 103 4.61 10.95 -19.80
CA PRO A 103 3.91 12.22 -19.62
C PRO A 103 2.40 12.02 -19.77
N LEU A 104 1.61 12.97 -19.25
CA LEU A 104 0.16 12.92 -19.39
C LEU A 104 -0.26 13.09 -20.87
N PRO A 105 -1.37 12.47 -21.29
CA PRO A 105 -1.87 12.59 -22.66
C PRO A 105 -2.13 14.05 -23.05
N LYS A 106 -1.72 14.45 -24.25
CA LYS A 106 -1.95 15.80 -24.79
C LYS A 106 -3.41 16.08 -25.15
N THR A 107 -4.26 15.05 -25.17
CA THR A 107 -5.69 15.16 -25.48
C THR A 107 -6.51 15.74 -24.34
N LEU A 108 -5.96 15.76 -23.11
CA LEU A 108 -6.65 16.30 -21.95
C LEU A 108 -6.60 17.83 -21.96
N PRO A 109 -7.69 18.51 -21.56
CA PRO A 109 -7.69 19.97 -21.41
C PRO A 109 -6.62 20.40 -20.40
N ARG A 110 -5.84 21.42 -20.77
CA ARG A 110 -4.73 21.97 -19.96
C ARG A 110 -5.05 23.38 -19.50
N GLU A 111 -4.85 23.64 -18.22
CA GLU A 111 -4.94 24.97 -17.61
C GLU A 111 -3.55 25.32 -17.04
N VAL A 112 -2.99 26.44 -17.48
CA VAL A 112 -1.65 26.88 -17.05
C VAL A 112 -1.81 27.83 -15.86
N ILE A 113 -1.14 27.50 -14.74
CA ILE A 113 -1.10 28.32 -13.53
C ILE A 113 0.33 28.82 -13.35
N GLU A 114 0.51 30.13 -13.56
CA GLU A 114 1.79 30.79 -13.35
C GLU A 114 1.95 31.19 -11.88
N LEU A 115 2.98 30.64 -11.24
CA LEU A 115 3.38 30.95 -9.87
C LEU A 115 4.55 31.93 -9.92
N ASP A 116 4.27 33.17 -10.34
CA ASP A 116 5.26 34.23 -10.46
C ASP A 116 5.50 34.97 -9.13
N LEU A 117 6.70 35.51 -8.94
CA LEU A 117 7.03 36.37 -7.80
C LEU A 117 6.24 37.69 -7.89
N ASP A 118 5.90 38.25 -6.73
CA ASP A 118 5.28 39.57 -6.68
C ASP A 118 6.31 40.66 -7.00
N ASP A 119 5.89 41.83 -7.51
CA ASP A 119 6.83 42.85 -8.02
C ASP A 119 7.81 43.37 -6.95
N HIS A 120 7.41 43.34 -5.69
CA HIS A 120 8.29 43.67 -4.55
C HIS A 120 9.36 42.60 -4.29
N GLU A 121 9.10 41.34 -4.63
CA GLU A 121 10.03 40.21 -4.48
C GLU A 121 10.96 40.06 -5.70
N LYS A 122 10.70 40.79 -6.78
CA LYS A 122 11.54 40.84 -7.99
C LYS A 122 12.78 41.72 -7.84
N GLN A 123 13.08 42.20 -6.63
CA GLN A 123 14.28 42.96 -6.31
C GLN A 123 15.26 42.09 -5.54
N CYS A 124 16.52 42.11 -5.94
CA CYS A 124 17.55 41.34 -5.25
C CYS A 124 17.88 41.94 -3.88
N ALA A 125 17.91 41.11 -2.84
CA ALA A 125 18.24 41.53 -1.47
C ALA A 125 19.67 42.08 -1.29
N CYS A 126 20.61 41.74 -2.18
CA CYS A 126 22.00 42.20 -2.12
C CYS A 126 22.22 43.50 -2.91
N CYS A 127 21.79 43.50 -4.18
CA CYS A 127 22.11 44.54 -5.17
C CYS A 127 20.98 45.57 -5.34
N ASN A 128 19.77 45.33 -4.80
CA ASN A 128 18.51 46.06 -5.07
C ASN A 128 18.21 46.28 -6.57
N HIS A 129 18.81 45.45 -7.41
CA HIS A 129 18.60 45.48 -8.85
C HIS A 129 17.47 44.54 -9.23
N ASP A 130 16.84 44.82 -10.37
CA ASP A 130 15.77 43.99 -10.90
C ASP A 130 16.29 42.59 -11.24
N LEU A 131 15.58 41.58 -10.75
CA LEU A 131 15.86 40.19 -11.06
C LEU A 131 15.34 39.85 -12.45
N HIS A 132 16.14 39.13 -13.23
CA HIS A 132 15.76 38.70 -14.57
C HIS A 132 15.38 37.21 -14.59
N LYS A 133 14.43 36.85 -15.45
CA LYS A 133 14.01 35.45 -15.62
C LYS A 133 15.11 34.65 -16.33
N ILE A 134 15.64 33.63 -15.66
CA ILE A 134 16.69 32.72 -16.18
C ILE A 134 16.07 31.46 -16.80
N GLY A 135 14.97 30.99 -16.23
CA GLY A 135 14.32 29.76 -16.68
C GLY A 135 12.99 29.55 -15.98
N GLU A 136 12.39 28.40 -16.21
CA GLU A 136 11.11 28.02 -15.63
C GLU A 136 11.09 26.53 -15.33
N ASP A 137 10.49 26.16 -14.21
CA ASP A 137 10.15 24.77 -13.91
C ASP A 137 8.65 24.58 -14.14
N SER A 138 8.28 23.64 -15.01
CA SER A 138 6.89 23.22 -15.19
C SER A 138 6.61 21.92 -14.45
N SER A 139 5.41 21.79 -13.89
CA SER A 139 4.94 20.57 -13.22
C SER A 139 3.49 20.32 -13.56
N GLU A 140 3.21 19.14 -14.14
CA GLU A 140 1.85 18.73 -14.50
C GLU A 140 1.17 18.02 -13.31
N LYS A 141 -0.02 18.48 -12.92
CA LYS A 141 -0.94 17.79 -12.01
C LYS A 141 -2.26 17.50 -12.72
N LEU A 142 -2.96 16.44 -12.33
CA LEU A 142 -4.21 15.99 -12.90
C LEU A 142 -5.33 16.25 -11.89
N GLU A 143 -6.25 17.13 -12.27
CA GLU A 143 -7.41 17.51 -11.50
C GLU A 143 -8.67 16.80 -11.99
N PHE A 144 -9.50 16.38 -11.05
CA PHE A 144 -10.82 15.85 -11.34
C PHE A 144 -11.88 16.93 -11.10
N SER A 145 -12.56 17.33 -12.18
CA SER A 145 -13.82 18.06 -12.13
C SER A 145 -14.94 17.10 -12.50
N PRO A 146 -16.12 17.12 -11.85
CA PRO A 146 -17.22 16.23 -12.20
C PRO A 146 -17.49 16.27 -13.71
N ALA A 147 -17.36 15.10 -14.38
CA ALA A 147 -17.42 14.86 -15.82
C ALA A 147 -16.14 15.04 -16.66
N VAL A 148 -15.10 15.75 -16.21
CA VAL A 148 -13.88 15.97 -17.01
C VAL A 148 -12.60 15.94 -16.17
N LEU A 149 -11.59 15.24 -16.68
CA LEU A 149 -10.22 15.32 -16.16
C LEU A 149 -9.48 16.48 -16.84
N LYS A 150 -8.86 17.34 -16.03
CA LYS A 150 -8.06 18.48 -16.48
C LYS A 150 -6.63 18.35 -16.02
N VAL A 151 -5.69 18.86 -16.80
CA VAL A 151 -4.28 18.93 -16.42
C VAL A 151 -3.96 20.37 -16.00
N LEU A 152 -3.57 20.55 -14.75
CA LEU A 152 -3.04 21.80 -14.21
C LEU A 152 -1.53 21.82 -14.44
N GLU A 153 -1.05 22.71 -15.29
CA GLU A 153 0.37 22.92 -15.53
C GLU A 153 0.86 24.10 -14.69
N TYR A 154 1.59 23.80 -13.61
CA TYR A 154 2.19 24.81 -12.74
C TYR A 154 3.53 25.25 -13.32
N VAL A 155 3.61 26.52 -13.74
CA VAL A 155 4.85 27.13 -14.24
C VAL A 155 5.43 28.00 -13.15
N ARG A 156 6.68 27.74 -12.77
CA ARG A 156 7.41 28.47 -11.72
C ARG A 156 8.66 29.12 -12.30
N PRO A 157 8.59 30.40 -12.71
CA PRO A 157 9.74 31.15 -13.21
C PRO A 157 10.85 31.28 -12.16
N LYS A 158 12.10 31.14 -12.60
CA LYS A 158 13.33 31.34 -11.80
C LYS A 158 13.95 32.67 -12.15
N TYR A 159 14.34 33.41 -11.13
CA TYR A 159 14.88 34.76 -11.23
C TYR A 159 16.27 34.86 -10.61
N ALA A 160 17.17 35.66 -11.19
CA ALA A 160 18.46 35.99 -10.55
C ALA A 160 18.99 37.41 -10.89
N CYS A 161 19.96 37.92 -10.12
CA CYS A 161 20.55 39.26 -10.31
C CYS A 161 21.74 39.18 -11.28
N ARG A 162 21.68 39.92 -12.39
CA ARG A 162 22.79 40.01 -13.37
C ARG A 162 24.04 40.65 -12.80
N GLN A 163 23.88 41.58 -11.85
CA GLN A 163 25.00 42.27 -11.23
C GLN A 163 25.78 41.33 -10.32
N CYS A 164 25.08 40.58 -9.45
CA CYS A 164 25.69 39.57 -8.58
C CYS A 164 26.38 38.46 -9.38
N GLU A 165 25.86 38.08 -10.55
CA GLU A 165 26.53 37.14 -11.46
C GLU A 165 27.89 37.63 -11.96
N GLN A 166 28.09 38.94 -12.06
CA GLN A 166 29.33 39.54 -12.56
C GLN A 166 30.32 39.87 -11.44
N THR A 167 29.84 40.17 -10.23
CA THR A 167 30.66 40.68 -9.12
C THR A 167 30.95 39.68 -8.02
N GLU A 168 30.12 38.64 -7.82
CA GLU A 168 30.19 37.72 -6.68
C GLU A 168 30.24 36.25 -7.11
N ASP A 169 30.98 35.42 -6.37
CA ASP A 169 31.07 33.96 -6.59
C ASP A 169 29.74 33.21 -6.29
N SER A 170 28.73 33.90 -5.77
CA SER A 170 27.42 33.33 -5.41
C SER A 170 26.25 34.13 -5.98
N ASN A 171 25.51 33.54 -6.92
CA ASN A 171 24.28 34.12 -7.46
C ASN A 171 23.06 33.63 -6.68
N HIS A 172 22.21 34.56 -6.22
CA HIS A 172 20.98 34.23 -5.50
C HIS A 172 19.82 34.00 -6.49
N ILE A 173 19.35 32.76 -6.56
CA ILE A 173 18.20 32.38 -7.40
C ILE A 173 16.93 32.40 -6.55
N VAL A 174 15.96 33.20 -6.96
CA VAL A 174 14.65 33.33 -6.31
C VAL A 174 13.58 32.65 -7.16
N GLN A 175 12.71 31.87 -6.51
CA GLN A 175 11.59 31.16 -7.15
C GLN A 175 10.48 30.94 -6.10
N LYS A 176 9.20 31.08 -6.49
CA LYS A 176 8.09 30.69 -5.60
C LYS A 176 8.17 29.21 -5.25
N PRO A 177 7.87 28.78 -4.01
CA PRO A 177 7.93 27.37 -3.62
C PRO A 177 6.99 26.48 -4.45
N ALA A 178 7.32 25.19 -4.56
CA ALA A 178 6.46 24.24 -5.27
C ALA A 178 5.15 24.04 -4.51
N PRO A 179 4.01 23.88 -5.21
CA PRO A 179 2.73 23.62 -4.56
C PRO A 179 2.79 22.28 -3.83
N GLN A 180 2.43 22.29 -2.55
CA GLN A 180 2.40 21.09 -1.71
C GLN A 180 1.47 20.03 -2.34
N SER A 181 1.81 18.76 -2.14
CA SER A 181 1.05 17.63 -2.66
C SER A 181 0.92 16.59 -1.55
N ILE A 182 -0.28 16.02 -1.37
CA ILE A 182 -0.53 14.96 -0.38
C ILE A 182 0.44 13.79 -0.56
N ILE A 183 0.66 13.37 -1.81
CA ILE A 183 1.62 12.31 -2.15
C ILE A 183 2.81 12.93 -2.90
N PRO A 184 4.04 12.82 -2.37
CA PRO A 184 5.21 13.43 -2.97
C PRO A 184 5.49 12.86 -4.36
N LYS A 185 5.78 13.74 -5.32
CA LYS A 185 6.05 13.40 -6.74
C LYS A 185 4.86 12.71 -7.44
N SER A 186 3.64 12.79 -6.91
CA SER A 186 2.45 12.31 -7.61
C SER A 186 1.91 13.38 -8.57
N PHE A 187 1.24 12.94 -9.63
CA PHE A 187 0.49 13.83 -10.51
C PHE A 187 -0.96 14.02 -10.03
N ALA A 188 -1.44 13.25 -9.06
CA ALA A 188 -2.83 13.34 -8.61
C ALA A 188 -3.02 14.52 -7.67
N THR A 189 -4.02 15.37 -7.94
CA THR A 189 -4.47 16.40 -7.00
C THR A 189 -5.38 15.81 -5.93
N GLU A 190 -5.72 16.63 -4.94
CA GLU A 190 -6.60 16.35 -3.83
C GLU A 190 -7.98 15.87 -4.33
N SER A 191 -8.53 16.52 -5.36
CA SER A 191 -9.83 16.17 -5.95
C SER A 191 -9.82 14.79 -6.61
N LEU A 192 -8.74 14.44 -7.31
CA LEU A 192 -8.59 13.13 -7.93
C LEU A 192 -8.49 12.03 -6.87
N LEU A 193 -7.66 12.24 -5.85
CA LEU A 193 -7.51 11.29 -4.76
C LEU A 193 -8.83 11.06 -4.01
N ALA A 194 -9.57 12.14 -3.72
CA ALA A 194 -10.88 12.04 -3.09
C ALA A 194 -11.86 11.20 -3.93
N ASN A 195 -11.91 11.43 -5.25
CA ASN A 195 -12.77 10.68 -6.14
C ASN A 195 -12.41 9.18 -6.20
N ILE A 196 -11.11 8.83 -6.21
CA ILE A 196 -10.67 7.44 -6.16
C ILE A 196 -11.12 6.77 -4.85
N ILE A 197 -10.95 7.46 -3.72
CA ILE A 197 -11.31 6.91 -2.41
C ILE A 197 -12.83 6.67 -2.35
N LEU A 198 -13.63 7.65 -2.78
CA LEU A 198 -15.08 7.53 -2.78
C LEU A 198 -15.57 6.41 -3.71
N GLY A 199 -14.96 6.23 -4.89
CA GLY A 199 -15.33 5.16 -5.82
C GLY A 199 -14.98 3.75 -5.33
N GLN A 200 -14.06 3.61 -4.37
CA GLN A 200 -13.67 2.33 -3.78
C GLN A 200 -14.55 1.94 -2.58
N ILE A 201 -15.17 2.91 -1.90
CA ILE A 201 -16.03 2.64 -0.75
C ILE A 201 -17.38 2.14 -1.30
N PRO A 202 -17.80 0.90 -1.00
CA PRO A 202 -19.13 0.45 -1.38
C PRO A 202 -20.13 1.34 -0.65
N VAL A 203 -20.82 2.20 -1.40
CA VAL A 203 -21.93 2.98 -0.88
C VAL A 203 -23.00 1.96 -0.53
N ARG A 204 -23.13 1.62 0.76
CA ARG A 204 -24.31 0.93 1.26
C ARG A 204 -25.45 1.90 1.01
N ASP A 205 -26.35 1.55 0.08
CA ASP A 205 -27.53 2.31 -0.27
C ASP A 205 -28.23 2.79 1.00
N ALA A 206 -28.01 4.07 1.34
CA ALA A 206 -28.76 4.75 2.37
C ALA A 206 -30.06 5.18 1.72
N THR A 207 -31.03 4.26 1.66
CA THR A 207 -32.43 4.63 1.49
C THR A 207 -32.79 5.57 2.64
N LEU A 208 -32.84 6.87 2.35
CA LEU A 208 -33.35 7.91 3.23
C LEU A 208 -34.87 7.72 3.39
N PRO A 209 -35.43 7.92 4.60
CA PRO A 209 -36.86 7.78 4.90
C PRO A 209 -37.72 8.88 4.25
#